data_AF-A0A4Q5SGC4-F1
#
_entry.id   AF-A0A4Q5SGC4-F1
#
_cell.length_a   1.000
_cell.length_b   1.000
_cell.length_c   1.000
_cell.angle_alpha   90.00
_cell.angle_beta   90.00
_cell.angle_gamma   90.00
#
_symmetry.space_group_name_H-M   'P 1'
#
loop_
_entity.id
_entity.type
_entity.pdbx_description
1 polymer ?
#
loop_
_entity_poly.entity_id
_entity_poly.type
_entity_poly.pdbx_seq_one_letter_code
_entity_poly.pdbx_strand_id
1 'polypeptide(L)'
;DARRSAARACQGKVSDAADAISLSRPIYDRLKTIDAAKLDTVARLLLTRTLAAFDRAGVSRDEATRAKVAALKAEITALGLKFDANIADSRKTVTAEAAELAGLPADYVAAHQPGANGKITISTDYPDYVPVMSYARSEPLRKRLLEAYLTRGYPVNEDVLRQLFTKRDELAKLLGRPDFASLALEDKMVDTPAKARAFLDDIAAAADPAAKRDYALMLARLKQEQPAATAVPLWSTGYVSQQIRKERYDLDPQEVRRYFAYDNVRDGILQLTRDLFGVEIRRWQTATWDPSVEAYEMLDGGKLIGRFYFDTHPRPGKYSHANVVPIRMGIAGRVIPEAALVTNFPAGDHKTGLMEHRDVETFLHEYGHLIHVLFSGKQAWEQASMGNIEWDFIEAPSQMLENWVWNYDTLARFAVDEKGRKIP
;
A
#
# COMPACT_ATOMS: atom_id res chain seq x y z
N ASP A 1 5.93 -5.64 -23.45
CA ASP A 1 4.48 -5.85 -23.26
C ASP A 1 3.98 -7.29 -23.33
N ALA A 2 4.43 -8.12 -24.29
CA ALA A 2 3.93 -9.50 -24.46
C ALA A 2 3.95 -10.37 -23.18
N ARG A 3 5.05 -10.34 -22.40
CA ARG A 3 5.13 -11.09 -21.13
C ARG A 3 4.09 -10.64 -20.09
N ARG A 4 3.83 -9.33 -19.99
CA ARG A 4 2.82 -8.78 -19.07
C ARG A 4 1.40 -9.17 -19.51
N SER A 5 1.11 -9.10 -20.80
CA SER A 5 -0.19 -9.55 -21.34
C SER A 5 -0.42 -11.05 -21.09
N ALA A 6 0.61 -11.88 -21.31
CA ALA A 6 0.55 -13.31 -21.00
C ALA A 6 0.35 -13.57 -19.49
N ALA A 7 1.04 -12.81 -18.62
CA ALA A 7 0.88 -12.92 -17.18
C ALA A 7 -0.56 -12.57 -16.73
N ARG A 8 -1.16 -11.50 -17.26
CA ARG A 8 -2.56 -11.13 -16.97
C ARG A 8 -3.54 -12.22 -17.40
N ALA A 9 -3.34 -12.82 -18.58
CA ALA A 9 -4.16 -13.93 -19.03
C ALA A 9 -4.00 -15.17 -18.13
N CYS A 10 -2.78 -15.44 -17.64
CA CYS A 10 -2.53 -16.52 -16.68
C CYS A 10 -3.19 -16.26 -15.33
N GLN A 11 -3.16 -15.01 -14.85
CA GLN A 11 -3.80 -14.62 -13.59
C GLN A 11 -5.30 -14.91 -13.59
N GLY A 12 -5.99 -14.66 -14.72
CA GLY A 12 -7.40 -15.03 -14.87
C GLY A 12 -7.63 -16.53 -14.67
N LYS A 13 -6.83 -17.38 -15.34
CA LYS A 13 -6.93 -18.84 -15.20
C LYS A 13 -6.64 -19.34 -13.78
N VAL A 14 -5.69 -18.72 -13.08
CA VAL A 14 -5.37 -19.05 -11.68
C VAL A 14 -6.54 -18.66 -10.78
N SER A 15 -7.18 -17.50 -11.02
CA SER A 15 -8.38 -17.08 -10.30
C SER A 15 -9.53 -18.07 -10.51
N ASP A 16 -9.80 -18.48 -11.76
CA ASP A 16 -10.85 -19.45 -12.09
C ASP A 16 -10.63 -20.79 -11.36
N ALA A 17 -9.38 -21.26 -11.31
CA ALA A 17 -9.03 -22.47 -10.59
C ALA A 17 -9.22 -22.32 -9.06
N ALA A 18 -8.84 -21.19 -8.48
CA ALA A 18 -9.04 -20.91 -7.06
C ALA A 18 -10.53 -20.85 -6.70
N ASP A 19 -11.35 -20.21 -7.54
CA ASP A 19 -12.80 -20.13 -7.37
C ASP A 19 -13.45 -21.52 -7.43
N ALA A 20 -13.06 -22.34 -8.42
CA ALA A 20 -13.53 -23.71 -8.54
C ALA A 20 -13.18 -24.56 -7.30
N ILE A 21 -11.98 -24.39 -6.75
CA ILE A 21 -11.58 -25.06 -5.50
C ILE A 21 -12.44 -24.58 -4.32
N SER A 22 -12.64 -23.26 -4.18
CA SER A 22 -13.40 -22.66 -3.08
C SER A 22 -14.89 -23.05 -3.06
N LEU A 23 -15.43 -23.46 -4.22
CA LEU A 23 -16.81 -23.91 -4.40
C LEU A 23 -16.94 -25.44 -4.50
N SER A 24 -15.84 -26.19 -4.31
CA SER A 24 -15.83 -27.64 -4.46
C SER A 24 -16.50 -28.36 -3.28
N ARG A 25 -17.74 -28.82 -3.50
CA ARG A 25 -18.49 -29.61 -2.51
C ARG A 25 -17.78 -30.90 -2.09
N PRO A 26 -17.17 -31.70 -3.00
CA PRO A 26 -16.43 -32.90 -2.59
C PRO A 26 -15.26 -32.61 -1.65
N ILE A 27 -14.51 -31.52 -1.89
CA ILE A 27 -13.40 -31.11 -1.01
C ILE A 27 -13.94 -30.71 0.36
N TYR A 28 -14.98 -29.86 0.38
CA TYR A 28 -15.63 -29.42 1.62
C TYR A 28 -16.16 -30.60 2.45
N ASP A 29 -16.89 -31.52 1.84
CA ASP A 29 -17.45 -32.69 2.53
C ASP A 29 -16.33 -33.58 3.07
N ARG A 30 -15.23 -33.76 2.33
CA ARG A 30 -14.08 -34.53 2.81
C ARG A 30 -13.40 -33.87 4.00
N LEU A 31 -13.18 -32.55 3.96
CA LEU A 31 -12.59 -31.80 5.08
C LEU A 31 -13.45 -31.92 6.34
N LYS A 32 -14.79 -31.91 6.22
CA LYS A 32 -15.70 -32.12 7.35
C LYS A 32 -15.61 -33.50 8.00
N THR A 33 -15.07 -34.51 7.31
CA THR A 33 -14.87 -35.84 7.90
C THR A 33 -13.63 -35.94 8.79
N ILE A 34 -12.77 -34.91 8.78
CA ILE A 34 -11.56 -34.89 9.62
C ILE A 34 -11.96 -34.69 11.08
N ASP A 35 -11.52 -35.59 11.94
CA ASP A 35 -11.70 -35.49 13.39
C ASP A 35 -10.74 -34.43 13.97
N ALA A 36 -11.28 -33.23 14.19
CA ALA A 36 -10.54 -32.08 14.70
C ALA A 36 -9.87 -32.33 16.07
N ALA A 37 -10.37 -33.29 16.86
CA ALA A 37 -9.80 -33.63 18.16
C ALA A 37 -8.45 -34.35 18.03
N LYS A 38 -8.17 -34.97 16.88
CA LYS A 38 -6.90 -35.65 16.56
C LYS A 38 -5.85 -34.73 15.93
N LEU A 39 -6.21 -33.49 15.60
CA LEU A 39 -5.30 -32.51 15.03
C LEU A 39 -4.57 -31.73 16.12
N ASP A 40 -3.32 -31.35 15.83
CA ASP A 40 -2.61 -30.32 16.58
C ASP A 40 -3.32 -28.95 16.48
N THR A 41 -2.89 -28.00 17.30
CA THR A 41 -3.50 -26.68 17.40
C THR A 41 -3.52 -25.93 16.06
N VAL A 42 -2.43 -25.98 15.29
CA VAL A 42 -2.30 -25.24 14.03
C VAL A 42 -3.18 -25.88 12.96
N ALA A 43 -3.09 -27.19 12.78
CA ALA A 43 -3.91 -27.92 11.82
C ALA A 43 -5.41 -27.78 12.13
N ARG A 44 -5.80 -27.76 13.40
CA ARG A 44 -7.18 -27.51 13.82
C ARG A 44 -7.64 -26.10 13.46
N LEU A 45 -6.83 -25.08 13.74
CA LEU A 45 -7.13 -23.69 13.37
C LEU A 45 -7.30 -23.56 11.85
N LEU A 46 -6.39 -24.16 11.08
CA LEU A 46 -6.46 -24.15 9.62
C LEU A 46 -7.73 -24.85 9.12
N LEU A 47 -8.06 -26.03 9.63
CA LEU A 47 -9.30 -26.71 9.28
C LEU A 47 -10.53 -25.83 9.55
N THR A 48 -10.61 -25.20 10.73
CA THR A 48 -11.70 -24.28 11.07
C THR A 48 -11.78 -23.10 10.11
N ARG A 49 -10.65 -22.42 9.83
CA ARG A 49 -10.60 -21.27 8.91
C ARG A 49 -10.96 -21.67 7.48
N THR A 50 -10.44 -22.81 7.00
CA THR A 50 -10.75 -23.33 5.65
C THR A 50 -12.24 -23.65 5.53
N LEU A 51 -12.84 -24.37 6.48
CA LEU A 51 -14.27 -24.67 6.46
C LEU A 51 -15.14 -23.40 6.51
N ALA A 52 -14.74 -22.40 7.30
CA ALA A 52 -15.42 -21.11 7.33
C ALA A 52 -15.30 -20.35 6.00
N ALA A 53 -14.13 -20.38 5.35
CA ALA A 53 -13.93 -19.79 4.02
C ALA A 53 -14.82 -20.47 2.96
N PHE A 54 -14.96 -21.80 3.02
CA PHE A 54 -15.90 -22.55 2.19
C PHE A 54 -17.36 -22.13 2.41
N ASP A 55 -17.78 -21.92 3.67
CA ASP A 55 -19.14 -21.44 3.96
C ASP A 55 -19.37 -20.01 3.44
N ARG A 56 -18.42 -19.10 3.67
CA ARG A 56 -18.42 -17.74 3.07
C ARG A 56 -18.42 -17.80 1.55
N ALA A 57 -17.81 -18.82 0.97
CA ALA A 57 -17.82 -19.02 -0.46
C ALA A 57 -19.21 -19.45 -0.98
N GLY A 58 -20.05 -20.03 -0.12
CA GLY A 58 -21.40 -20.50 -0.42
C GLY A 58 -21.51 -22.00 -0.65
N VAL A 59 -20.45 -22.80 -0.41
CA VAL A 59 -20.43 -24.24 -0.74
C VAL A 59 -21.49 -25.05 0.02
N SER A 60 -21.89 -24.57 1.19
CA SER A 60 -22.89 -25.20 2.06
C SER A 60 -24.32 -25.14 1.48
N ARG A 61 -24.56 -24.29 0.47
CA ARG A 61 -25.87 -24.09 -0.16
C ARG A 61 -26.20 -25.18 -1.17
N ASP A 62 -27.46 -25.28 -1.57
CA ASP A 62 -27.89 -26.16 -2.67
C ASP A 62 -27.28 -25.73 -4.03
N GLU A 63 -27.35 -26.60 -5.02
CA GLU A 63 -26.70 -26.37 -6.32
C GLU A 63 -27.22 -25.12 -7.05
N ALA A 64 -28.53 -24.90 -7.02
CA ALA A 64 -29.15 -23.72 -7.65
C ALA A 64 -28.67 -22.41 -6.97
N THR A 65 -28.56 -22.41 -5.66
CA THR A 65 -28.07 -21.26 -4.88
C THR A 65 -26.58 -21.04 -5.12
N ARG A 66 -25.76 -22.11 -5.17
CA ARG A 66 -24.33 -21.99 -5.51
C ARG A 66 -24.12 -21.40 -6.91
N ALA A 67 -24.92 -21.79 -7.89
CA ALA A 67 -24.85 -21.22 -9.23
C ALA A 67 -25.14 -19.71 -9.23
N LYS A 68 -26.15 -19.27 -8.46
CA LYS A 68 -26.45 -17.84 -8.27
C LYS A 68 -25.32 -17.09 -7.55
N VAL A 69 -24.74 -17.69 -6.51
CA VAL A 69 -23.57 -17.11 -5.80
C VAL A 69 -22.39 -16.92 -6.75
N ALA A 70 -22.08 -17.94 -7.58
CA ALA A 70 -20.99 -17.86 -8.55
C ALA A 70 -21.23 -16.73 -9.58
N ALA A 71 -22.45 -16.65 -10.13
CA ALA A 71 -22.81 -15.57 -11.06
C ALA A 71 -22.68 -14.17 -10.42
N LEU A 72 -23.19 -13.99 -9.20
CA LEU A 72 -23.07 -12.72 -8.48
C LEU A 72 -21.61 -12.34 -8.20
N LYS A 73 -20.78 -13.28 -7.79
CA LYS A 73 -19.35 -13.04 -7.56
C LYS A 73 -18.62 -12.63 -8.85
N ALA A 74 -18.96 -13.25 -9.98
CA ALA A 74 -18.41 -12.89 -11.28
C ALA A 74 -18.83 -11.45 -11.68
N GLU A 75 -20.10 -11.09 -11.48
CA GLU A 75 -20.60 -9.72 -11.71
C GLU A 75 -19.90 -8.69 -10.81
N ILE A 76 -19.76 -8.98 -9.50
CA ILE A 76 -19.06 -8.12 -8.53
C ILE A 76 -17.60 -7.92 -8.95
N THR A 77 -16.92 -9.00 -9.36
CA THR A 77 -15.52 -8.95 -9.80
C THR A 77 -15.38 -8.11 -11.07
N ALA A 78 -16.25 -8.32 -12.06
CA ALA A 78 -16.25 -7.55 -13.29
C ALA A 78 -16.52 -6.06 -13.04
N LEU A 79 -17.47 -5.73 -12.15
CA LEU A 79 -17.76 -4.36 -11.73
C LEU A 79 -16.57 -3.71 -11.02
N GLY A 80 -15.89 -4.43 -10.13
CA GLY A 80 -14.68 -3.96 -9.47
C GLY A 80 -13.56 -3.64 -10.45
N LEU A 81 -13.27 -4.57 -11.37
CA LEU A 81 -12.26 -4.36 -12.43
C LEU A 81 -12.62 -3.17 -13.33
N LYS A 82 -13.90 -3.01 -13.67
CA LYS A 82 -14.37 -1.86 -14.45
C LYS A 82 -14.21 -0.55 -13.67
N PHE A 83 -14.51 -0.54 -12.37
CA PHE A 83 -14.35 0.63 -11.52
C PHE A 83 -12.89 1.11 -11.49
N ASP A 84 -11.95 0.17 -11.29
CA ASP A 84 -10.52 0.47 -11.26
C ASP A 84 -9.98 0.92 -12.63
N ALA A 85 -10.39 0.23 -13.71
CA ALA A 85 -10.01 0.60 -15.07
C ALA A 85 -10.47 2.02 -15.43
N ASN A 86 -11.71 2.37 -15.10
CA ASN A 86 -12.23 3.72 -15.34
C ASN A 86 -11.39 4.80 -14.63
N ILE A 87 -10.88 4.55 -13.41
CA ILE A 87 -10.00 5.51 -12.69
C ILE A 87 -8.62 5.59 -13.35
N ALA A 88 -8.08 4.46 -13.79
CA ALA A 88 -6.78 4.37 -14.46
C ALA A 88 -6.79 5.04 -15.84
N ASP A 89 -7.87 4.87 -16.59
CA ASP A 89 -8.07 5.44 -17.94
C ASP A 89 -8.49 6.91 -17.88
N SER A 90 -9.05 7.36 -16.75
CA SER A 90 -9.40 8.75 -16.50
C SER A 90 -8.25 9.58 -15.91
N ARG A 91 -6.99 9.27 -16.25
CA ARG A 91 -5.88 10.19 -15.95
C ARG A 91 -6.16 11.54 -16.60
N LYS A 92 -5.95 12.62 -15.85
CA LYS A 92 -6.23 13.99 -16.31
C LYS A 92 -4.97 14.81 -16.22
N THR A 93 -4.95 15.89 -16.97
CA THR A 93 -3.90 16.91 -16.88
C THR A 93 -4.54 18.28 -16.74
N VAL A 94 -3.84 19.18 -16.08
CA VAL A 94 -4.16 20.62 -16.08
C VAL A 94 -3.00 21.37 -16.72
N THR A 95 -3.27 22.58 -17.20
CA THR A 95 -2.24 23.50 -17.68
C THR A 95 -1.88 24.51 -16.59
N ALA A 96 -0.60 24.87 -16.56
CA ALA A 96 -0.04 25.89 -15.68
C ALA A 96 0.82 26.89 -16.46
N GLU A 97 0.83 28.14 -16.01
CA GLU A 97 1.85 29.12 -16.41
C GLU A 97 3.15 28.89 -15.62
N ALA A 98 4.29 29.28 -16.16
CA ALA A 98 5.58 29.23 -15.44
C ALA A 98 5.52 29.94 -14.07
N ALA A 99 4.80 31.05 -13.97
CA ALA A 99 4.60 31.77 -12.71
C ALA A 99 3.78 30.97 -11.67
N GLU A 100 2.91 30.06 -12.10
CA GLU A 100 2.09 29.24 -11.19
C GLU A 100 2.91 28.12 -10.51
N LEU A 101 4.11 27.81 -11.01
CA LEU A 101 5.01 26.83 -10.42
C LEU A 101 5.83 27.38 -9.24
N ALA A 102 5.64 28.66 -8.87
CA ALA A 102 6.35 29.26 -7.76
C ALA A 102 6.18 28.45 -6.47
N GLY A 103 7.31 28.15 -5.80
CA GLY A 103 7.36 27.36 -4.56
C GLY A 103 7.70 25.88 -4.77
N LEU A 104 7.55 25.34 -5.98
CA LEU A 104 7.93 23.97 -6.29
C LEU A 104 9.46 23.77 -6.26
N PRO A 105 9.94 22.54 -5.96
CA PRO A 105 11.35 22.19 -6.03
C PRO A 105 12.00 22.51 -7.38
N ALA A 106 13.29 22.89 -7.37
CA ALA A 106 14.00 23.29 -8.59
C ALA A 106 14.12 22.15 -9.62
N ASP A 107 14.34 20.92 -9.16
CA ASP A 107 14.34 19.72 -9.98
C ASP A 107 12.96 19.44 -10.60
N TYR A 108 11.88 19.65 -9.83
CA TYR A 108 10.51 19.57 -10.35
C TYR A 108 10.27 20.57 -11.49
N VAL A 109 10.63 21.84 -11.28
CA VAL A 109 10.48 22.89 -12.31
C VAL A 109 11.33 22.58 -13.55
N ALA A 110 12.56 22.08 -13.35
CA ALA A 110 13.44 21.68 -14.44
C ALA A 110 12.87 20.50 -15.26
N ALA A 111 12.20 19.54 -14.61
CA ALA A 111 11.55 18.42 -15.29
C ALA A 111 10.27 18.82 -16.06
N HIS A 112 9.66 19.96 -15.72
CA HIS A 112 8.38 20.41 -16.28
C HIS A 112 8.54 21.62 -17.20
N GLN A 113 9.07 21.37 -18.40
CA GLN A 113 9.26 22.42 -19.40
C GLN A 113 7.96 22.80 -20.13
N PRO A 114 7.79 24.07 -20.53
CA PRO A 114 6.66 24.48 -21.34
C PRO A 114 6.60 23.73 -22.67
N GLY A 115 5.39 23.30 -23.07
CA GLY A 115 5.13 22.75 -24.39
C GLY A 115 5.11 23.82 -25.48
N ALA A 116 4.78 23.42 -26.72
CA ALA A 116 4.76 24.31 -27.88
C ALA A 116 3.79 25.51 -27.75
N ASN A 117 2.77 25.41 -26.88
CA ASN A 117 1.82 26.48 -26.58
C ASN A 117 2.29 27.42 -25.44
N GLY A 118 3.52 27.24 -24.94
CA GLY A 118 4.08 28.01 -23.82
C GLY A 118 3.49 27.66 -22.45
N LYS A 119 2.64 26.62 -22.35
CA LYS A 119 2.05 26.15 -21.09
C LYS A 119 2.75 24.90 -20.60
N ILE A 120 2.75 24.70 -19.29
CA ILE A 120 3.29 23.52 -18.64
C ILE A 120 2.14 22.56 -18.36
N THR A 121 2.31 21.29 -18.71
CA THR A 121 1.32 20.23 -18.47
C THR A 121 1.64 19.54 -17.15
N ILE A 122 0.68 19.54 -16.23
CA ILE A 122 0.77 18.88 -14.92
C ILE A 122 -0.27 17.76 -14.88
N SER A 123 0.13 16.53 -14.58
CA SER A 123 -0.77 15.38 -14.51
C SER A 123 -1.41 15.20 -13.12
N THR A 124 -2.45 14.38 -13.05
CA THR A 124 -3.03 13.94 -11.77
C THR A 124 -2.31 12.72 -11.18
N ASP A 125 -1.15 12.35 -11.71
CA ASP A 125 -0.33 11.27 -11.16
C ASP A 125 0.42 11.78 -9.92
N TYR A 126 0.71 10.88 -8.96
CA TYR A 126 1.32 11.25 -7.68
C TYR A 126 2.61 12.09 -7.79
N PRO A 127 3.54 11.83 -8.73
CA PRO A 127 4.74 12.65 -8.88
C PRO A 127 4.48 14.12 -9.18
N ASP A 128 3.31 14.45 -9.74
CA ASP A 128 2.85 15.82 -9.99
C ASP A 128 1.91 16.34 -8.92
N TYR A 129 0.92 15.51 -8.57
CA TYR A 129 -0.12 15.88 -7.64
C TYR A 129 0.46 16.22 -6.26
N VAL A 130 1.32 15.38 -5.70
CA VAL A 130 1.81 15.57 -4.32
C VAL A 130 2.67 16.84 -4.19
N PRO A 131 3.68 17.11 -5.05
CA PRO A 131 4.45 18.34 -4.97
C PRO A 131 3.61 19.60 -5.17
N VAL A 132 2.68 19.61 -6.13
CA VAL A 132 1.82 20.78 -6.37
C VAL A 132 0.92 21.07 -5.18
N MET A 133 0.28 20.06 -4.61
CA MET A 133 -0.58 20.24 -3.43
C MET A 133 0.19 20.63 -2.17
N SER A 134 1.48 20.32 -2.10
CA SER A 134 2.34 20.57 -0.94
C SER A 134 3.09 21.91 -1.00
N TYR A 135 3.59 22.31 -2.18
CA TYR A 135 4.58 23.38 -2.30
C TYR A 135 4.18 24.53 -3.24
N ALA A 136 3.30 24.29 -4.21
CA ALA A 136 2.93 25.35 -5.16
C ALA A 136 2.21 26.48 -4.43
N ARG A 137 2.68 27.72 -4.57
CA ARG A 137 2.05 28.91 -3.97
C ARG A 137 0.76 29.31 -4.69
N SER A 138 0.62 28.98 -5.98
CA SER A 138 -0.58 29.26 -6.76
C SER A 138 -1.78 28.46 -6.27
N GLU A 139 -2.69 29.12 -5.55
CA GLU A 139 -3.98 28.54 -5.17
C GLU A 139 -4.81 28.12 -6.39
N PRO A 140 -4.93 28.93 -7.47
CA PRO A 140 -5.64 28.51 -8.66
C PRO A 140 -5.12 27.20 -9.25
N LEU A 141 -3.81 26.98 -9.27
CA LEU A 141 -3.22 25.73 -9.74
C LEU A 141 -3.60 24.55 -8.84
N ARG A 142 -3.43 24.69 -7.51
CA ARG A 142 -3.80 23.64 -6.54
C ARG A 142 -5.28 23.27 -6.65
N LYS A 143 -6.16 24.27 -6.80
CA LYS A 143 -7.61 24.07 -6.96
C LYS A 143 -7.94 23.30 -8.24
N ARG A 144 -7.45 23.76 -9.41
CA ARG A 144 -7.69 23.09 -10.70
C ARG A 144 -7.20 21.64 -10.67
N LEU A 145 -6.01 21.42 -10.09
CA LEU A 145 -5.43 20.09 -10.00
C LEU A 145 -6.22 19.17 -9.06
N LEU A 146 -6.64 19.65 -7.89
CA LEU A 146 -7.48 18.89 -6.97
C LEU A 146 -8.82 18.49 -7.61
N GLU A 147 -9.50 19.42 -8.28
CA GLU A 147 -10.76 19.15 -8.97
C GLU A 147 -10.57 18.11 -10.08
N ALA A 148 -9.50 18.21 -10.88
CA ALA A 148 -9.15 17.21 -11.87
C ALA A 148 -8.87 15.83 -11.23
N TYR A 149 -8.18 15.79 -10.09
CA TYR A 149 -7.84 14.56 -9.37
C TYR A 149 -9.08 13.88 -8.77
N LEU A 150 -9.93 14.61 -8.06
CA LEU A 150 -11.11 14.04 -7.38
C LEU A 150 -12.22 13.61 -8.34
N THR A 151 -12.20 14.08 -9.59
CA THR A 151 -13.18 13.73 -10.62
C THR A 151 -12.69 12.65 -11.59
N ARG A 152 -11.60 11.95 -11.27
CA ARG A 152 -11.14 10.78 -12.04
C ARG A 152 -12.18 9.65 -11.92
N GLY A 153 -12.60 9.09 -13.05
CA GLY A 153 -13.64 8.07 -13.11
C GLY A 153 -15.07 8.63 -12.99
N TYR A 154 -15.28 9.87 -12.57
CA TYR A 154 -16.61 10.51 -12.55
C TYR A 154 -17.00 11.04 -13.95
N PRO A 155 -18.27 10.92 -14.38
CA PRO A 155 -19.40 10.27 -13.70
C PRO A 155 -19.51 8.76 -13.96
N VAL A 156 -18.68 8.21 -14.85
CA VAL A 156 -18.78 6.80 -15.31
C VAL A 156 -18.84 5.80 -14.15
N ASN A 157 -18.08 6.05 -13.08
CA ASN A 157 -18.01 5.18 -11.91
C ASN A 157 -19.17 5.33 -10.91
N GLU A 158 -20.03 6.33 -11.04
CA GLU A 158 -21.16 6.50 -10.12
C GLU A 158 -22.13 5.32 -10.24
N ASP A 159 -22.52 4.96 -11.46
CA ASP A 159 -23.41 3.83 -11.72
C ASP A 159 -22.72 2.48 -11.41
N VAL A 160 -21.45 2.33 -11.77
CA VAL A 160 -20.66 1.12 -11.47
C VAL A 160 -20.62 0.86 -9.96
N LEU A 161 -20.37 1.89 -9.15
CA LEU A 161 -20.33 1.77 -7.70
C LEU A 161 -21.70 1.42 -7.10
N ARG A 162 -22.78 2.02 -7.63
CA ARG A 162 -24.15 1.70 -7.21
C ARG A 162 -24.49 0.24 -7.47
N GLN A 163 -24.20 -0.26 -8.68
CA GLN A 163 -24.39 -1.66 -9.01
C GLN A 163 -23.55 -2.57 -8.09
N LEU A 164 -22.30 -2.20 -7.80
CA LEU A 164 -21.43 -2.96 -6.92
C LEU A 164 -22.01 -3.08 -5.50
N PHE A 165 -22.58 -2.01 -4.95
CA PHE A 165 -23.27 -2.07 -3.65
C PHE A 165 -24.50 -2.96 -3.67
N THR A 166 -25.36 -2.84 -4.68
CA THR A 166 -26.54 -3.70 -4.84
C THR A 166 -26.15 -5.17 -4.91
N LYS A 167 -25.17 -5.52 -5.75
CA LYS A 167 -24.75 -6.92 -5.94
C LYS A 167 -24.09 -7.52 -4.71
N ARG A 168 -23.31 -6.73 -3.97
CA ARG A 168 -22.71 -7.13 -2.69
C ARG A 168 -23.78 -7.42 -1.62
N ASP A 169 -24.82 -6.60 -1.54
CA ASP A 169 -25.94 -6.83 -0.64
C ASP A 169 -26.77 -8.07 -1.03
N GLU A 170 -27.05 -8.26 -2.32
CA GLU A 170 -27.67 -9.48 -2.84
C GLU A 170 -26.88 -10.74 -2.48
N LEU A 171 -25.55 -10.70 -2.65
CA LEU A 171 -24.66 -11.81 -2.31
C LEU A 171 -24.72 -12.13 -0.81
N ALA A 172 -24.66 -11.12 0.06
CA ALA A 172 -24.70 -11.30 1.50
C ALA A 172 -26.01 -11.96 1.95
N LYS A 173 -27.15 -11.46 1.47
CA LYS A 173 -28.48 -12.02 1.77
C LYS A 173 -28.63 -13.45 1.26
N LEU A 174 -28.14 -13.72 0.05
CA LEU A 174 -28.16 -15.08 -0.52
C LEU A 174 -27.34 -16.06 0.31
N LEU A 175 -26.25 -15.58 0.92
CA LEU A 175 -25.41 -16.35 1.84
C LEU A 175 -25.94 -16.34 3.29
N GLY A 176 -27.08 -15.74 3.57
CA GLY A 176 -27.71 -15.73 4.90
C GLY A 176 -27.11 -14.72 5.89
N ARG A 177 -26.43 -13.68 5.39
CA ARG A 177 -25.91 -12.56 6.19
C ARG A 177 -26.84 -11.35 6.06
N PRO A 178 -26.94 -10.48 7.08
CA PRO A 178 -27.84 -9.33 7.04
C PRO A 178 -27.41 -8.26 6.03
N ASP A 179 -26.11 -8.08 5.85
CA ASP A 179 -25.50 -7.11 4.93
C ASP A 179 -24.09 -7.58 4.51
N PHE A 180 -23.51 -6.88 3.52
CA PHE A 180 -22.18 -7.22 3.03
C PHE A 180 -21.07 -6.94 4.04
N ALA A 181 -21.23 -5.96 4.93
CA ALA A 181 -20.23 -5.67 5.96
C ALA A 181 -20.07 -6.85 6.92
N SER A 182 -21.18 -7.48 7.31
CA SER A 182 -21.18 -8.69 8.14
C SER A 182 -20.44 -9.82 7.44
N LEU A 183 -20.72 -10.07 6.16
CA LEU A 183 -20.00 -11.08 5.38
C LEU A 183 -18.50 -10.77 5.25
N ALA A 184 -18.14 -9.52 4.98
CA ALA A 184 -16.76 -9.10 4.71
C ALA A 184 -15.86 -9.07 5.96
N LEU A 185 -16.47 -8.94 7.15
CA LEU A 185 -15.75 -8.87 8.42
C LEU A 185 -15.61 -10.23 9.12
N GLU A 186 -16.33 -11.28 8.71
CA GLU A 186 -16.32 -12.62 9.36
C GLU A 186 -14.93 -13.26 9.51
N ASP A 187 -13.95 -12.86 8.70
CA ASP A 187 -12.55 -13.32 8.76
C ASP A 187 -11.53 -12.21 9.05
N LYS A 188 -12.01 -11.14 9.67
CA LYS A 188 -11.22 -10.01 10.16
C LYS A 188 -11.09 -10.11 11.67
N MET A 189 -10.06 -9.51 12.24
CA MET A 189 -9.84 -9.43 13.68
C MET A 189 -10.98 -8.66 14.38
N VAL A 190 -11.52 -7.63 13.72
CA VAL A 190 -12.67 -6.85 14.23
C VAL A 190 -14.00 -7.61 14.18
N ASP A 191 -14.09 -8.67 13.36
CA ASP A 191 -15.16 -9.67 13.18
C ASP A 191 -16.63 -9.24 12.96
N THR A 192 -17.03 -8.01 13.29
CA THR A 192 -18.42 -7.53 13.19
C THR A 192 -18.52 -6.04 12.85
N PRO A 193 -19.58 -5.62 12.14
CA PRO A 193 -19.81 -4.19 11.84
C PRO A 193 -19.98 -3.32 13.09
N ALA A 194 -20.57 -3.86 14.15
CA ALA A 194 -20.77 -3.14 15.40
C ALA A 194 -19.45 -2.79 16.10
N LYS A 195 -18.51 -3.74 16.17
CA LYS A 195 -17.16 -3.49 16.71
C LYS A 195 -16.39 -2.51 15.83
N ALA A 196 -16.48 -2.63 14.51
CA ALA A 196 -15.86 -1.69 13.59
C ALA A 196 -16.40 -0.26 13.76
N ARG A 197 -17.73 -0.09 13.94
CA ARG A 197 -18.33 1.21 14.25
C ARG A 197 -17.83 1.76 15.59
N ALA A 198 -17.89 0.96 16.65
CA ALA A 198 -17.44 1.39 17.98
C ALA A 198 -15.97 1.84 17.97
N PHE A 199 -15.11 1.09 17.29
CA PHE A 199 -13.70 1.46 17.12
C PHE A 199 -13.50 2.79 16.38
N LEU A 200 -14.26 3.03 15.31
CA LEU A 200 -14.20 4.30 14.58
C LEU A 200 -14.72 5.47 15.41
N ASP A 201 -15.76 5.26 16.21
CA ASP A 201 -16.32 6.27 17.10
C ASP A 201 -15.33 6.62 18.22
N ASP A 202 -14.64 5.63 18.79
CA ASP A 202 -13.57 5.82 19.79
C ASP A 202 -12.39 6.62 19.21
N ILE A 203 -11.95 6.29 17.98
CA ILE A 203 -10.90 7.05 17.27
C ILE A 203 -11.35 8.49 17.05
N ALA A 204 -12.58 8.69 16.55
CA ALA A 204 -13.10 10.03 16.28
C ALA A 204 -13.15 10.87 17.57
N ALA A 205 -13.61 10.29 18.68
CA ALA A 205 -13.64 10.95 19.98
C ALA A 205 -12.24 11.29 20.50
N ALA A 206 -11.28 10.38 20.37
CA ALA A 206 -9.90 10.59 20.80
C ALA A 206 -9.16 11.64 19.95
N ALA A 207 -9.41 11.66 18.64
CA ALA A 207 -8.75 12.57 17.70
C ALA A 207 -9.38 13.98 17.65
N ASP A 208 -10.66 14.14 18.00
CA ASP A 208 -11.39 15.41 17.87
C ASP A 208 -10.70 16.62 18.54
N PRO A 209 -10.17 16.52 19.78
CA PRO A 209 -9.45 17.64 20.38
C PRO A 209 -8.20 18.05 19.61
N ALA A 210 -7.46 17.09 19.04
CA ALA A 210 -6.28 17.37 18.22
C ALA A 210 -6.67 17.97 16.87
N ALA A 211 -7.66 17.37 16.19
CA ALA A 211 -8.17 17.85 14.92
C ALA A 211 -8.66 19.31 15.00
N LYS A 212 -9.37 19.68 16.07
CA LYS A 212 -9.81 21.07 16.32
C LYS A 212 -8.64 22.04 16.49
N ARG A 213 -7.60 21.66 17.25
CA ARG A 213 -6.40 22.48 17.44
C ARG A 213 -5.64 22.67 16.13
N ASP A 214 -5.43 21.59 15.38
CA ASP A 214 -4.69 21.61 14.13
C ASP A 214 -5.44 22.38 13.04
N TYR A 215 -6.77 22.23 12.98
CA TYR A 215 -7.60 23.02 12.07
C TYR A 215 -7.58 24.51 12.40
N ALA A 216 -7.67 24.87 13.68
CA ALA A 216 -7.57 26.28 14.10
C ALA A 216 -6.20 26.87 13.73
N LEU A 217 -5.13 26.09 13.87
CA LEU A 217 -3.78 26.46 13.46
C LEU A 217 -3.69 26.68 11.94
N MET A 218 -4.21 25.74 11.15
CA MET A 218 -4.26 25.88 9.69
C MET A 218 -5.05 27.11 9.25
N LEU A 219 -6.22 27.35 9.85
CA LEU A 219 -7.03 28.52 9.52
C LEU A 219 -6.33 29.83 9.89
N ALA A 220 -5.69 29.89 11.06
CA ALA A 220 -4.94 31.06 11.49
C ALA A 220 -3.77 31.34 10.54
N ARG A 221 -3.04 30.31 10.10
CA ARG A 221 -1.94 30.46 9.15
C ARG A 221 -2.42 30.88 7.76
N LEU A 222 -3.52 30.30 7.27
CA LEU A 222 -4.13 30.70 6.01
C LEU A 222 -4.56 32.17 6.03
N LYS A 223 -5.11 32.67 7.14
CA LYS A 223 -5.52 34.07 7.30
C LYS A 223 -4.38 35.08 7.17
N GLN A 224 -3.12 34.68 7.38
CA GLN A 224 -1.98 35.57 7.17
C GLN A 224 -1.77 35.89 5.68
N GLU A 225 -2.11 34.96 4.79
CA GLU A 225 -2.07 35.16 3.33
C GLU A 225 -3.44 35.59 2.78
N GLN A 226 -4.52 35.16 3.42
CA GLN A 226 -5.90 35.39 3.00
C GLN A 226 -6.75 35.88 4.19
N PRO A 227 -6.68 37.18 4.55
CA PRO A 227 -7.36 37.70 5.75
C PRO A 227 -8.86 37.43 5.83
N ALA A 228 -9.52 37.26 4.68
CA ALA A 228 -10.95 36.96 4.58
C ALA A 228 -11.31 35.46 4.73
N ALA A 229 -10.33 34.55 4.87
CA ALA A 229 -10.58 33.12 4.93
C ALA A 229 -11.39 32.74 6.20
N THR A 230 -12.50 32.03 6.02
CA THR A 230 -13.35 31.51 7.11
C THR A 230 -13.23 30.01 7.31
N ALA A 231 -12.65 29.30 6.35
CA ALA A 231 -12.39 27.87 6.38
C ALA A 231 -11.10 27.53 5.63
N VAL A 232 -10.53 26.36 5.88
CA VAL A 232 -9.40 25.83 5.13
C VAL A 232 -9.95 24.98 3.98
N PRO A 233 -9.87 25.42 2.71
CA PRO A 233 -10.34 24.61 1.60
C PRO A 233 -9.41 23.40 1.41
N LEU A 234 -9.96 22.30 0.87
CA LEU A 234 -9.22 21.04 0.69
C LEU A 234 -7.90 21.24 -0.08
N TRP A 235 -7.90 22.11 -1.09
CA TRP A 235 -6.70 22.40 -1.90
C TRP A 235 -5.62 23.22 -1.20
N SER A 236 -5.88 23.70 0.02
CA SER A 236 -4.91 24.44 0.84
C SER A 236 -4.38 23.62 2.01
N THR A 237 -4.96 22.45 2.32
CA THR A 237 -4.57 21.62 3.48
C THR A 237 -3.09 21.23 3.45
N GLY A 238 -2.63 20.63 2.34
CA GLY A 238 -1.23 20.24 2.14
C GLY A 238 -0.28 21.43 2.21
N TYR A 239 -0.54 22.47 1.42
CA TYR A 239 0.25 23.69 1.38
C TYR A 239 0.39 24.36 2.76
N VAL A 240 -0.71 24.60 3.46
CA VAL A 240 -0.71 25.25 4.78
C VAL A 240 -0.01 24.37 5.81
N SER A 241 -0.17 23.05 5.75
CA SER A 241 0.55 22.12 6.63
C SER A 241 2.06 22.23 6.44
N GLN A 242 2.54 22.38 5.21
CA GLN A 242 3.97 22.59 4.93
C GLN A 242 4.47 23.94 5.45
N GLN A 243 3.68 25.02 5.31
CA GLN A 243 4.05 26.33 5.88
C GLN A 243 4.18 26.26 7.40
N ILE A 244 3.21 25.62 8.08
CA ILE A 244 3.26 25.42 9.54
C ILE A 244 4.49 24.60 9.94
N ARG A 245 4.81 23.52 9.22
CA ARG A 245 6.00 22.70 9.49
C ARG A 245 7.27 23.54 9.45
N LYS A 246 7.42 24.35 8.40
CA LYS A 246 8.56 25.25 8.24
C LYS A 246 8.62 26.31 9.35
N GLU A 247 7.51 26.95 9.67
CA GLU A 247 7.49 28.08 10.60
C GLU A 247 7.57 27.68 12.07
N ARG A 248 7.00 26.53 12.45
CA ARG A 248 6.93 26.09 13.85
C ARG A 248 8.01 25.10 14.25
N TYR A 249 8.53 24.33 13.31
CA TYR A 249 9.49 23.27 13.58
C TYR A 249 10.83 23.49 12.87
N ASP A 250 10.98 24.58 12.10
CA ASP A 250 12.17 24.87 11.29
C ASP A 250 12.56 23.68 10.39
N LEU A 251 11.54 22.95 9.91
CA LEU A 251 11.71 21.72 9.16
C LEU A 251 11.39 21.98 7.68
N ASP A 252 12.43 22.01 6.85
CA ASP A 252 12.30 22.07 5.39
C ASP A 252 12.55 20.68 4.77
N PRO A 253 11.52 20.00 4.23
CA PRO A 253 11.69 18.70 3.58
C PRO A 253 12.73 18.70 2.45
N GLN A 254 12.93 19.84 1.78
CA GLN A 254 13.94 19.96 0.71
C GLN A 254 15.36 19.95 1.27
N GLU A 255 15.57 20.44 2.49
CA GLU A 255 16.85 20.33 3.18
C GLU A 255 17.05 18.92 3.73
N VAL A 256 16.01 18.38 4.37
CA VAL A 256 16.02 17.05 5.00
C VAL A 256 16.35 15.94 4.00
N ARG A 257 15.79 15.97 2.78
CA ARG A 257 16.05 14.94 1.76
C ARG A 257 17.53 14.78 1.38
N ARG A 258 18.36 15.81 1.61
CA ARG A 258 19.80 15.77 1.31
C ARG A 258 20.56 14.72 2.13
N TYR A 259 19.99 14.32 3.26
CA TYR A 259 20.55 13.31 4.16
C TYR A 259 20.11 11.88 3.81
N PHE A 260 19.17 11.70 2.88
CA PHE A 260 18.59 10.40 2.56
C PHE A 260 18.92 9.99 1.12
N ALA A 261 20.17 9.60 0.87
CA ALA A 261 20.51 8.89 -0.36
C ALA A 261 20.00 7.44 -0.30
N TYR A 262 19.42 6.95 -1.40
CA TYR A 262 18.85 5.60 -1.48
C TYR A 262 19.80 4.50 -1.00
N ASP A 263 21.06 4.54 -1.45
CA ASP A 263 22.05 3.53 -1.05
C ASP A 263 22.26 3.50 0.48
N ASN A 264 22.34 4.67 1.12
CA ASN A 264 22.50 4.76 2.58
C ASN A 264 21.24 4.25 3.29
N VAL A 265 20.05 4.66 2.83
CA VAL A 265 18.77 4.21 3.39
C VAL A 265 18.61 2.70 3.29
N ARG A 266 18.87 2.12 2.10
CA ARG A 266 18.86 0.68 1.86
C ARG A 266 19.76 -0.04 2.86
N ASP A 267 21.01 0.38 2.96
CA ASP A 267 22.00 -0.28 3.81
C ASP A 267 21.66 -0.12 5.30
N GLY A 268 21.11 1.04 5.68
CA GLY A 268 20.58 1.34 7.02
C GLY A 268 19.42 0.43 7.41
N ILE A 269 18.43 0.21 6.53
CA ILE A 269 17.30 -0.70 6.75
C ILE A 269 17.79 -2.14 6.89
N LEU A 270 18.70 -2.59 6.01
CA LEU A 270 19.30 -3.90 6.13
C LEU A 270 20.05 -4.05 7.46
N GLN A 271 20.81 -3.04 7.90
CA GLN A 271 21.53 -3.07 9.17
C GLN A 271 20.57 -3.09 10.37
N LEU A 272 19.51 -2.28 10.36
CA LEU A 272 18.48 -2.29 11.39
C LEU A 272 17.90 -3.70 11.58
N THR A 273 17.69 -4.43 10.49
CA THR A 273 17.17 -5.79 10.53
C THR A 273 18.15 -6.77 11.16
N ARG A 274 19.45 -6.63 10.86
CA ARG A 274 20.52 -7.42 11.51
C ARG A 274 20.52 -7.16 13.01
N ASP A 275 20.40 -5.91 13.42
CA ASP A 275 20.45 -5.52 14.83
C ASP A 275 19.21 -5.98 15.63
N LEU A 276 18.02 -5.86 15.03
CA LEU A 276 16.77 -6.24 15.69
C LEU A 276 16.60 -7.76 15.81
N PHE A 277 17.00 -8.51 14.78
CA PHE A 277 16.67 -9.94 14.68
C PHE A 277 17.89 -10.86 14.71
N GLY A 278 19.10 -10.34 14.78
CA GLY A 278 20.34 -11.14 14.81
C GLY A 278 20.57 -11.94 13.52
N VAL A 279 19.98 -11.51 12.40
CA VAL A 279 20.11 -12.20 11.10
C VAL A 279 21.32 -11.73 10.32
N GLU A 280 21.84 -12.59 9.45
CA GLU A 280 22.80 -12.22 8.42
C GLU A 280 22.06 -11.95 7.11
N ILE A 281 22.46 -10.90 6.40
CA ILE A 281 21.91 -10.56 5.09
C ILE A 281 23.06 -10.33 4.13
N ARG A 282 23.07 -11.07 3.02
CA ARG A 282 24.13 -11.01 2.00
C ARG A 282 23.55 -10.96 0.59
N ARG A 283 24.36 -10.47 -0.35
CA ARG A 283 24.02 -10.47 -1.79
C ARG A 283 23.81 -11.89 -2.29
N TRP A 284 22.80 -12.07 -3.12
CA TRP A 284 22.51 -13.32 -3.81
C TRP A 284 22.76 -13.15 -5.31
N GLN A 285 23.77 -13.81 -5.84
CA GLN A 285 24.04 -13.79 -7.28
C GLN A 285 23.06 -14.74 -7.98
N THR A 286 22.05 -14.17 -8.63
CA THR A 286 20.99 -14.89 -9.35
C THR A 286 20.51 -14.06 -10.55
N ALA A 287 19.81 -14.71 -11.47
CA ALA A 287 19.15 -14.01 -12.56
C ALA A 287 17.96 -13.21 -12.02
N THR A 288 17.86 -11.94 -12.43
CA THR A 288 16.75 -11.04 -12.10
C THR A 288 15.97 -10.67 -13.35
N TRP A 289 14.76 -10.15 -13.18
CA TRP A 289 13.91 -9.71 -14.31
C TRP A 289 14.30 -8.36 -14.90
N ASP A 290 15.17 -7.61 -14.21
CA ASP A 290 15.69 -6.32 -14.64
C ASP A 290 17.09 -6.08 -14.01
N PRO A 291 18.06 -5.46 -14.73
CA PRO A 291 19.41 -5.20 -14.19
C PRO A 291 19.44 -4.30 -12.95
N SER A 292 18.41 -3.48 -12.73
CA SER A 292 18.30 -2.63 -11.53
C SER A 292 17.79 -3.36 -10.29
N VAL A 293 17.37 -4.62 -10.42
CA VAL A 293 16.85 -5.40 -9.30
C VAL A 293 18.00 -5.99 -8.49
N GLU A 294 17.98 -5.75 -7.19
CA GLU A 294 18.96 -6.26 -6.25
C GLU A 294 18.44 -7.53 -5.56
N ALA A 295 19.25 -8.58 -5.45
CA ALA A 295 18.86 -9.84 -4.81
C ALA A 295 19.69 -10.15 -3.56
N TYR A 296 19.03 -10.71 -2.54
CA TYR A 296 19.59 -10.99 -1.22
C TYR A 296 19.15 -12.34 -0.65
N GLU A 297 19.99 -12.92 0.20
CA GLU A 297 19.67 -14.03 1.10
C GLU A 297 19.67 -13.55 2.54
N MET A 298 18.73 -14.06 3.35
CA MET A 298 18.68 -13.86 4.80
C MET A 298 18.94 -15.17 5.53
N LEU A 299 19.86 -15.16 6.48
CA LEU A 299 20.24 -16.30 7.29
C LEU A 299 20.03 -16.02 8.78
N ASP A 300 19.64 -17.04 9.53
CA ASP A 300 19.45 -17.00 10.98
C ASP A 300 20.27 -18.14 11.59
N GLY A 301 21.27 -17.80 12.41
CA GLY A 301 22.25 -18.77 12.92
C GLY A 301 22.99 -19.53 11.81
N GLY A 302 23.33 -18.86 10.70
CA GLY A 302 23.97 -19.46 9.52
C GLY A 302 23.05 -20.32 8.64
N LYS A 303 21.76 -20.47 8.98
CA LYS A 303 20.78 -21.21 8.18
C LYS A 303 19.99 -20.25 7.29
N LEU A 304 19.91 -20.56 5.99
CA LEU A 304 19.06 -19.80 5.05
C LEU A 304 17.59 -19.87 5.48
N ILE A 305 16.98 -18.70 5.74
CA ILE A 305 15.57 -18.58 6.11
C ILE A 305 14.71 -17.90 5.05
N GLY A 306 15.30 -17.21 4.08
CA GLY A 306 14.54 -16.53 3.05
C GLY A 306 15.41 -15.89 1.99
N ARG A 307 14.79 -15.57 0.85
CA ARG A 307 15.41 -14.78 -0.21
C ARG A 307 14.51 -13.62 -0.59
N PHE A 308 15.10 -12.52 -1.00
CA PHE A 308 14.30 -11.39 -1.40
C PHE A 308 14.97 -10.53 -2.45
N TYR A 309 14.13 -9.73 -3.11
CA TYR A 309 14.52 -8.81 -4.16
C TYR A 309 14.08 -7.39 -3.79
N PHE A 310 14.93 -6.41 -4.08
CA PHE A 310 14.57 -5.00 -4.14
C PHE A 310 14.41 -4.60 -5.60
N ASP A 311 13.17 -4.33 -6.00
CA ASP A 311 12.83 -3.69 -7.27
C ASP A 311 12.34 -2.27 -6.95
N THR A 312 13.26 -1.34 -6.73
CA THR A 312 12.98 -0.06 -6.06
C THR A 312 12.90 1.14 -6.99
N HIS A 313 13.36 1.04 -8.24
CA HIS A 313 13.45 2.18 -9.14
C HIS A 313 12.36 2.20 -10.23
N PRO A 314 11.81 3.38 -10.58
CA PRO A 314 10.75 3.48 -11.57
C PRO A 314 11.25 3.12 -12.97
N ARG A 315 10.41 2.42 -13.75
CA ARG A 315 10.65 2.18 -15.19
C ARG A 315 9.34 1.92 -15.94
N PRO A 316 9.28 2.15 -17.27
CA PRO A 316 8.08 1.96 -18.06
C PRO A 316 7.44 0.57 -17.90
N GLY A 317 6.17 0.55 -17.51
CA GLY A 317 5.38 -0.67 -17.36
C GLY A 317 5.69 -1.49 -16.09
N LYS A 318 6.43 -0.94 -15.14
CA LYS A 318 6.52 -1.43 -13.75
C LYS A 318 5.29 -0.99 -12.95
N TYR A 319 4.92 -1.75 -11.92
CA TYR A 319 3.91 -1.35 -10.94
C TYR A 319 4.32 -0.04 -10.24
N SER A 320 3.41 0.93 -10.19
CA SER A 320 3.72 2.32 -9.81
C SER A 320 3.54 2.64 -8.33
N HIS A 321 3.01 1.72 -7.52
CA HIS A 321 2.87 1.91 -6.08
C HIS A 321 3.93 1.09 -5.33
N ALA A 322 4.04 1.34 -4.03
CA ALA A 322 4.79 0.52 -3.10
C ALA A 322 3.99 -0.76 -2.78
N ASN A 323 4.65 -1.92 -2.77
CA ASN A 323 4.07 -3.19 -2.34
C ASN A 323 5.17 -4.24 -2.09
N VAL A 324 4.83 -5.30 -1.36
CA VAL A 324 5.55 -6.57 -1.33
C VAL A 324 4.78 -7.65 -2.08
N VAL A 325 5.48 -8.35 -2.98
CA VAL A 325 4.96 -9.49 -3.72
C VAL A 325 5.61 -10.76 -3.20
N PRO A 326 4.90 -11.59 -2.42
CA PRO A 326 5.37 -12.94 -2.13
C PRO A 326 5.47 -13.75 -3.43
N ILE A 327 6.68 -14.18 -3.78
CA ILE A 327 6.93 -15.07 -4.93
C ILE A 327 6.64 -16.51 -4.53
N ARG A 328 7.03 -16.86 -3.29
CA ARG A 328 6.82 -18.19 -2.72
C ARG A 328 6.71 -18.09 -1.21
N MET A 329 5.66 -18.67 -0.65
CA MET A 329 5.51 -18.80 0.81
C MET A 329 6.34 -19.97 1.34
N GLY A 330 6.85 -19.83 2.56
CA GLY A 330 7.75 -20.80 3.16
C GLY A 330 7.03 -22.00 3.80
N ILE A 331 7.68 -23.16 3.78
CA ILE A 331 7.27 -24.36 4.51
C ILE A 331 8.53 -24.90 5.19
N ALA A 332 8.47 -25.05 6.52
CA ALA A 332 9.57 -25.50 7.34
C ALA A 332 10.25 -26.76 6.76
N GLY A 333 11.56 -26.66 6.51
CA GLY A 333 12.37 -27.77 6.01
C GLY A 333 12.12 -28.20 4.56
N ARG A 334 11.21 -27.54 3.82
CA ARG A 334 10.83 -27.91 2.45
C ARG A 334 10.96 -26.77 1.46
N VAL A 335 10.49 -25.58 1.82
CA VAL A 335 10.37 -24.44 0.90
C VAL A 335 10.93 -23.20 1.58
N ILE A 336 11.96 -22.60 0.99
CA ILE A 336 12.49 -21.31 1.44
C ILE A 336 11.56 -20.20 0.93
N PRO A 337 11.03 -19.30 1.78
CA PRO A 337 10.21 -18.19 1.32
C PRO A 337 11.00 -17.23 0.42
N GLU A 338 10.33 -16.69 -0.60
CA GLU A 338 10.88 -15.68 -1.51
C GLU A 338 9.87 -14.54 -1.71
N ALA A 339 10.34 -13.29 -1.66
CA ALA A 339 9.49 -12.11 -1.86
C ALA A 339 10.21 -10.99 -2.61
N ALA A 340 9.47 -10.13 -3.29
CA ALA A 340 10.00 -8.93 -3.94
C ALA A 340 9.36 -7.69 -3.34
N LEU A 341 10.17 -6.75 -2.85
CA LEU A 341 9.73 -5.41 -2.49
C LEU A 341 9.79 -4.54 -3.74
N VAL A 342 8.66 -3.95 -4.10
CA VAL A 342 8.47 -3.15 -5.30
C VAL A 342 8.14 -1.73 -4.88
N THR A 343 9.01 -0.77 -5.17
CA THR A 343 8.79 0.66 -4.94
C THR A 343 9.26 1.48 -6.14
N ASN A 344 9.24 2.82 -6.06
CA ASN A 344 9.59 3.72 -7.17
C ASN A 344 10.45 4.91 -6.72
N PHE A 345 11.46 4.64 -5.89
CA PHE A 345 12.39 5.63 -5.36
C PHE A 345 13.45 6.06 -6.39
N PRO A 346 14.01 7.27 -6.25
CA PRO A 346 15.21 7.69 -6.97
C PRO A 346 16.37 6.70 -6.78
N ALA A 347 17.26 6.61 -7.76
CA ALA A 347 18.33 5.63 -7.79
C ALA A 347 19.69 6.25 -7.47
N GLY A 348 20.50 5.53 -6.68
CA GLY A 348 21.91 5.84 -6.45
C GLY A 348 22.20 6.69 -5.22
N ASP A 349 23.21 7.54 -5.35
CA ASP A 349 23.87 8.26 -4.26
C ASP A 349 23.26 9.66 -3.99
N HIS A 350 23.99 10.53 -3.31
CA HIS A 350 23.55 11.91 -3.02
C HIS A 350 23.29 12.78 -4.26
N LYS A 351 23.74 12.36 -5.46
CA LYS A 351 23.55 13.13 -6.70
C LYS A 351 22.25 12.75 -7.41
N THR A 352 21.85 11.49 -7.36
CA THR A 352 20.73 10.96 -8.16
C THR A 352 19.65 10.27 -7.35
N GLY A 353 19.94 9.90 -6.10
CA GLY A 353 19.13 9.03 -5.26
C GLY A 353 18.54 9.67 -4.00
N LEU A 354 18.33 11.00 -3.98
CA LEU A 354 17.77 11.68 -2.80
C LEU A 354 16.30 11.33 -2.59
N MET A 355 15.96 10.90 -1.38
CA MET A 355 14.64 10.47 -0.93
C MET A 355 14.02 11.48 0.03
N GLU A 356 12.71 11.68 -0.02
CA GLU A 356 12.01 12.36 1.07
C GLU A 356 11.93 11.43 2.30
N HIS A 357 11.79 12.00 3.52
CA HIS A 357 11.63 11.17 4.73
C HIS A 357 10.44 10.20 4.63
N ARG A 358 9.36 10.61 3.96
CA ARG A 358 8.21 9.74 3.66
C ARG A 358 8.57 8.54 2.78
N ASP A 359 9.52 8.69 1.85
CA ASP A 359 10.00 7.56 1.06
C ASP A 359 10.78 6.57 1.93
N VAL A 360 11.54 7.06 2.92
CA VAL A 360 12.25 6.23 3.90
C VAL A 360 11.26 5.44 4.77
N GLU A 361 10.22 6.11 5.26
CA GLU A 361 9.12 5.48 6.00
C GLU A 361 8.42 4.41 5.15
N THR A 362 8.08 4.74 3.90
CA THR A 362 7.47 3.80 2.94
C THR A 362 8.39 2.60 2.68
N PHE A 363 9.71 2.81 2.53
CA PHE A 363 10.65 1.71 2.34
C PHE A 363 10.64 0.79 3.56
N LEU A 364 10.70 1.34 4.76
CA LEU A 364 10.69 0.53 5.98
C LEU A 364 9.35 -0.20 6.20
N HIS A 365 8.23 0.44 5.88
CA HIS A 365 6.89 -0.17 5.90
C HIS A 365 6.86 -1.42 5.01
N GLU A 366 7.20 -1.28 3.73
CA GLU A 366 7.20 -2.40 2.79
C GLU A 366 8.24 -3.46 3.18
N TYR A 367 9.40 -3.02 3.70
CA TYR A 367 10.39 -3.96 4.20
C TYR A 367 9.85 -4.78 5.38
N GLY A 368 8.98 -4.21 6.21
CA GLY A 368 8.24 -4.91 7.25
C GLY A 368 7.39 -6.07 6.73
N HIS A 369 6.61 -5.83 5.67
CA HIS A 369 5.87 -6.90 4.97
C HIS A 369 6.81 -7.98 4.42
N LEU A 370 7.92 -7.57 3.79
CA LEU A 370 8.89 -8.49 3.21
C LEU A 370 9.47 -9.41 4.28
N ILE A 371 9.94 -8.88 5.40
CA ILE A 371 10.51 -9.72 6.46
C ILE A 371 9.45 -10.55 7.16
N HIS A 372 8.19 -10.10 7.21
CA HIS A 372 7.08 -10.91 7.69
C HIS A 372 6.87 -12.15 6.82
N VAL A 373 6.96 -12.05 5.48
CA VAL A 373 6.97 -13.22 4.58
C VAL A 373 8.11 -14.18 4.92
N LEU A 374 9.33 -13.66 5.14
CA LEU A 374 10.50 -14.52 5.37
C LEU A 374 10.46 -15.20 6.74
N PHE A 375 10.21 -14.46 7.82
CA PHE A 375 10.17 -15.01 9.17
C PHE A 375 8.98 -15.97 9.38
N SER A 376 7.84 -15.68 8.74
CA SER A 376 6.67 -16.57 8.81
C SER A 376 6.82 -17.84 7.96
N GLY A 377 7.86 -17.96 7.12
CA GLY A 377 8.14 -19.17 6.35
C GLY A 377 8.65 -20.38 7.16
N LYS A 378 8.77 -20.24 8.49
CA LYS A 378 9.21 -21.30 9.42
C LYS A 378 8.06 -22.23 9.88
N GLN A 379 6.88 -22.11 9.28
CA GLN A 379 5.69 -22.88 9.66
C GLN A 379 5.60 -24.22 8.94
N ALA A 380 4.99 -25.23 9.58
CA ALA A 380 4.76 -26.55 8.97
C ALA A 380 3.72 -26.51 7.84
N TRP A 381 2.80 -25.54 7.90
CA TRP A 381 1.75 -25.30 6.92
C TRP A 381 1.97 -23.93 6.29
N GLU A 382 1.91 -23.87 4.97
CA GLU A 382 2.03 -22.61 4.24
C GLU A 382 0.94 -21.61 4.66
N GLN A 383 -0.29 -22.08 4.88
CA GLN A 383 -1.40 -21.27 5.37
C GLN A 383 -1.28 -20.81 6.84
N ALA A 384 -0.22 -21.17 7.55
CA ALA A 384 0.10 -20.60 8.85
C ALA A 384 1.13 -19.46 8.76
N SER A 385 1.64 -19.17 7.56
CA SER A 385 2.51 -18.01 7.30
C SER A 385 1.70 -16.73 7.07
N MET A 386 2.38 -15.62 6.73
CA MET A 386 1.76 -14.32 6.46
C MET A 386 0.62 -14.38 5.43
N GLY A 387 0.59 -15.39 4.55
CA GLY A 387 -0.42 -15.52 3.49
C GLY A 387 -1.87 -15.74 3.96
N ASN A 388 -2.11 -15.94 5.26
CA ASN A 388 -3.44 -16.25 5.80
C ASN A 388 -3.67 -15.61 7.18
N ILE A 389 -3.08 -14.44 7.42
CA ILE A 389 -3.40 -13.60 8.57
C ILE A 389 -4.62 -12.72 8.28
N GLU A 390 -5.30 -12.29 9.32
CA GLU A 390 -6.41 -11.36 9.24
C GLU A 390 -5.99 -10.07 8.50
N TRP A 391 -6.78 -9.66 7.50
CA TRP A 391 -6.42 -8.54 6.62
C TRP A 391 -6.35 -7.19 7.34
N ASP A 392 -7.10 -7.01 8.42
CA ASP A 392 -7.04 -5.84 9.28
C ASP A 392 -5.90 -5.90 10.31
N PHE A 393 -5.09 -6.96 10.31
CA PHE A 393 -3.86 -7.08 11.10
C PHE A 393 -2.58 -7.08 10.24
N ILE A 394 -2.68 -7.31 8.92
CA ILE A 394 -1.51 -7.41 8.03
C ILE A 394 -0.59 -6.20 8.10
N GLU A 395 -1.16 -5.01 8.30
CA GLU A 395 -0.43 -3.73 8.41
C GLU A 395 0.16 -3.47 9.79
N ALA A 396 -0.25 -4.18 10.83
CA ALA A 396 0.21 -3.89 12.18
C ALA A 396 1.74 -4.08 12.33
N PRO A 397 2.37 -5.16 11.80
CA PRO A 397 3.83 -5.32 11.86
C PRO A 397 4.60 -4.27 11.03
N SER A 398 4.12 -3.90 9.85
CA SER A 398 4.77 -2.89 8.99
C SER A 398 4.67 -1.50 9.61
N GLN A 399 3.49 -1.10 10.09
CA GLN A 399 3.28 0.17 10.79
C GLN A 399 4.03 0.26 12.11
N MET A 400 4.18 -0.85 12.84
CA MET A 400 5.04 -0.89 14.01
C MET A 400 6.49 -0.52 13.63
N LEU A 401 7.01 -1.06 12.54
CA LEU A 401 8.38 -0.81 12.08
C LEU A 401 8.61 0.63 11.59
N GLU A 402 7.59 1.33 11.09
CA GLU A 402 7.70 2.74 10.71
C GLU A 402 8.25 3.62 11.84
N ASN A 403 7.96 3.29 13.12
CA ASN A 403 8.44 4.05 14.27
C ASN A 403 9.97 4.19 14.34
N TRP A 404 10.73 3.28 13.73
CA TRP A 404 12.20 3.35 13.75
C TRP A 404 12.76 4.51 12.92
N VAL A 405 12.06 4.95 11.87
CA VAL A 405 12.48 6.14 11.10
C VAL A 405 12.02 7.45 11.76
N TRP A 406 11.38 7.37 12.92
CA TRP A 406 11.06 8.50 13.79
C TRP A 406 11.97 8.57 15.02
N ASN A 407 12.93 7.65 15.15
CA ASN A 407 13.92 7.64 16.22
C ASN A 407 15.26 8.22 15.73
N TYR A 408 15.77 9.25 16.42
CA TYR A 408 17.01 9.94 16.04
C TYR A 408 18.21 8.98 15.96
N ASP A 409 18.43 8.16 16.99
CA ASP A 409 19.59 7.26 17.03
C ASP A 409 19.58 6.25 15.89
N THR A 410 18.39 5.86 15.43
CA THR A 410 18.22 5.00 14.26
C THR A 410 18.52 5.76 12.98
N LEU A 411 17.88 6.93 12.77
CA LEU A 411 18.10 7.75 11.57
C LEU A 411 19.56 8.14 11.42
N ALA A 412 20.21 8.61 12.49
CA ALA A 412 21.57 9.13 12.48
C ALA A 412 22.64 8.10 12.06
N ARG A 413 22.28 6.83 11.88
CA ARG A 413 23.17 5.77 11.36
C ARG A 413 23.26 5.75 9.84
N PHE A 414 22.25 6.26 9.13
CA PHE A 414 22.20 6.26 7.67
C PHE A 414 21.75 7.59 7.06
N ALA A 415 21.14 8.48 7.84
CA ALA A 415 20.80 9.84 7.47
C ALA A 415 22.05 10.72 7.55
N VAL A 416 22.85 10.73 6.49
CA VAL A 416 24.08 11.52 6.38
C VAL A 416 24.08 12.31 5.08
N ASP A 417 24.70 13.48 5.05
CA ASP A 417 24.87 14.25 3.82
C ASP A 417 26.01 13.70 2.93
N GLU A 418 26.23 14.33 1.77
CA GLU A 418 27.32 13.96 0.83
C GLU A 418 28.72 13.97 1.47
N LYS A 419 28.91 14.68 2.60
CA LYS A 419 30.17 14.74 3.33
C LYS A 419 30.24 13.73 4.49
N GLY A 420 29.23 12.88 4.64
CA GLY A 420 29.12 11.91 5.73
C GLY A 420 28.71 12.51 7.08
N ARG A 421 28.22 13.76 7.10
CA ARG A 421 27.75 14.41 8.34
C ARG A 421 26.32 13.97 8.63
N LYS A 422 26.06 13.57 9.87
CA LYS A 422 24.72 13.16 10.34
C LYS A 422 23.73 14.30 10.21
N ILE A 423 22.45 13.94 10.04
CA ILE A 423 21.34 14.87 10.19
C ILE A 423 21.47 15.57 11.57
N PRO A 424 21.42 16.92 11.60
CA PRO A 424 21.70 17.71 12.81
C PRO A 424 20.69 17.50 13.93
#